data_AF-A0A3D3DWJ6-F1
#
_entry.id   AF-A0A3D3DWJ6-F1
#
_cell.length_a   1.000
_cell.length_b   1.000
_cell.length_c   1.000
_cell.angle_alpha   90.00
_cell.angle_beta   90.00
_cell.angle_gamma   90.00
#
_symmetry.space_group_name_H-M   'P 1'
#
loop_
_entity.id
_entity.type
_entity.pdbx_description
1 polymer ?
#
loop_
_entity_poly.entity_id
_entity_poly.type
_entity_poly.pdbx_seq_one_letter_code
_entity_poly.pdbx_strand_id
1 'polypeptide(L)'
;MTPRMNKELAEKGLKLGSPVFIRIFKESHELEIWMEDTKTKKFKLFKTWKVAAMSGKLGPKLAEGDLQAPEGFYYVAKSQMKPDSKFHLAFNIGYPNSYDRAHAYNGSFIMVHGNRVSAGCFAMTDPGIEEIYTLCCQALTNGQPFFRIHVFPFRMSATRMNHAKRHRWHAFWTNLKEGYDWFEEKKTPPNVALKEKRYVFR
;
A
#
# COMPACT_ATOMS: atom_id res chain seq x y z
N MET A 1 11.51 -19.15 4.54
CA MET A 1 12.18 -17.85 4.68
C MET A 1 13.59 -17.99 4.13
N THR A 2 14.04 -17.11 3.23
CA THR A 2 15.32 -17.30 2.52
C THR A 2 16.49 -16.71 3.32
N PRO A 3 17.68 -17.34 3.30
CA PRO A 3 18.90 -16.77 3.90
C PRO A 3 19.23 -15.37 3.36
N ARG A 4 18.87 -15.11 2.11
CA ARG A 4 19.03 -13.82 1.44
C ARG A 4 18.26 -12.69 2.13
N MET A 5 16.98 -12.88 2.42
CA MET A 5 16.15 -11.83 3.03
C MET A 5 16.64 -11.46 4.43
N ASN A 6 17.10 -12.44 5.22
CA ASN A 6 17.67 -12.19 6.54
C ASN A 6 18.96 -11.36 6.46
N LYS A 7 19.80 -11.61 5.47
CA LYS A 7 21.01 -10.82 5.21
C LYS A 7 20.66 -9.37 4.83
N GLU A 8 19.72 -9.18 3.89
CA GLU A 8 19.24 -7.85 3.46
C GLU A 8 18.67 -7.04 4.63
N LEU A 9 17.93 -7.69 5.55
CA LEU A 9 17.42 -7.06 6.76
C LEU A 9 18.55 -6.62 7.69
N ALA A 10 19.52 -7.51 7.96
CA ALA A 10 20.65 -7.24 8.84
C ALA A 10 21.51 -6.07 8.33
N GLU A 11 21.81 -6.04 7.02
CA GLU A 11 22.56 -4.95 6.37
C GLU A 11 21.88 -3.58 6.54
N LYS A 12 20.55 -3.56 6.60
CA LYS A 12 19.75 -2.34 6.81
C LYS A 12 19.47 -2.03 8.29
N GLY A 13 19.97 -2.86 9.22
CA GLY A 13 19.68 -2.76 10.65
C GLY A 13 18.20 -2.98 10.98
N LEU A 14 17.46 -3.68 10.12
CA LEU A 14 16.05 -3.98 10.29
C LEU A 14 15.89 -5.37 10.90
N LYS A 15 14.88 -5.52 11.76
CA LYS A 15 14.56 -6.78 12.42
C LYS A 15 13.28 -7.35 11.83
N LEU A 16 13.30 -8.65 11.53
CA LEU A 16 12.08 -9.36 11.16
C LEU A 16 11.05 -9.27 12.29
N GLY A 17 9.78 -9.05 11.93
CA GLY A 17 8.70 -8.83 12.89
C GLY A 17 8.62 -7.39 13.41
N SER A 18 9.53 -6.49 13.02
CA SER A 18 9.28 -5.05 13.18
C SER A 18 8.00 -4.63 12.45
N PRO A 19 7.26 -3.63 12.96
CA PRO A 19 6.11 -3.07 12.26
C PRO A 19 6.40 -2.72 10.80
N VAL A 20 5.49 -3.08 9.90
CA VAL A 20 5.59 -2.81 8.47
C VAL A 20 4.57 -1.77 8.00
N PHE A 21 4.93 -1.11 6.91
CA PHE A 21 4.11 -0.13 6.19
C PHE A 21 4.36 -0.29 4.69
N ILE A 22 3.31 -0.22 3.88
CA ILE A 22 3.39 -0.41 2.42
C ILE A 22 3.02 0.88 1.69
N ARG A 23 3.77 1.19 0.61
CA ARG A 23 3.34 2.16 -0.40
C ARG A 23 3.29 1.52 -1.77
N ILE A 24 2.26 1.83 -2.54
CA ILE A 24 2.13 1.42 -3.93
C ILE A 24 2.03 2.67 -4.80
N PHE A 25 2.81 2.70 -5.88
CA PHE A 25 2.81 3.76 -6.88
C PHE A 25 2.34 3.20 -8.21
N LYS A 26 1.17 3.66 -8.67
CA LYS A 26 0.52 3.13 -9.87
C LYS A 26 1.31 3.44 -11.13
N GLU A 27 1.75 4.69 -11.31
CA GLU A 27 2.48 5.12 -12.50
C GLU A 27 3.80 4.37 -12.70
N SER A 28 4.58 4.14 -11.62
CA SER A 28 5.85 3.42 -11.71
C SER A 28 5.72 1.91 -11.58
N HIS A 29 4.52 1.39 -11.28
CA HIS A 29 4.30 -0.02 -10.95
C HIS A 29 5.22 -0.51 -9.83
N GLU A 30 5.31 0.24 -8.73
CA GLU A 30 6.19 -0.08 -7.61
C GLU A 30 5.41 -0.32 -6.33
N LEU A 31 5.82 -1.33 -5.56
CA LEU A 31 5.40 -1.58 -4.19
C LEU A 31 6.61 -1.50 -3.28
N GLU A 32 6.57 -0.62 -2.30
CA GLU A 32 7.61 -0.43 -1.28
C GLU A 32 7.15 -1.04 0.05
N ILE A 33 8.01 -1.83 0.69
CA ILE A 33 7.88 -2.12 2.12
C ILE A 33 8.85 -1.26 2.91
N TRP A 34 8.28 -0.58 3.89
CA TRP A 34 8.97 0.16 4.92
C TRP A 34 8.84 -0.59 6.24
N MET A 35 9.91 -0.60 7.03
CA MET A 35 9.95 -1.28 8.32
C MET A 35 10.37 -0.30 9.40
N GLU A 36 9.74 -0.38 10.57
CA GLU A 36 10.11 0.42 11.73
C GLU A 36 11.50 -0.01 12.23
N ASP A 37 12.40 0.97 12.27
CA ASP A 37 13.70 0.85 12.91
C ASP A 37 13.51 0.76 14.42
N THR A 38 14.05 -0.29 15.02
CA THR A 38 13.89 -0.58 16.45
C THR A 38 14.46 0.50 17.37
N LYS A 39 15.44 1.29 16.91
CA LYS A 39 16.11 2.34 17.67
C LYS A 39 15.41 3.69 17.49
N THR A 40 15.14 4.10 16.25
CA THR A 40 14.62 5.45 15.96
C THR A 40 13.11 5.54 15.97
N LYS A 41 12.41 4.39 15.93
CA LYS A 41 10.95 4.32 15.74
C LYS A 41 10.46 4.97 14.44
N LYS A 42 11.37 5.22 13.50
CA LYS A 42 11.07 5.71 12.16
C LYS A 42 11.07 4.56 11.18
N PHE A 43 10.23 4.67 10.16
CA PHE A 43 10.16 3.71 9.07
C PHE A 43 11.30 3.96 8.08
N LYS A 44 12.04 2.90 7.75
CA LYS A 44 13.07 2.88 6.73
C LYS A 44 12.65 1.98 5.58
N LEU A 45 12.99 2.38 4.35
CA LEU A 45 12.72 1.58 3.17
C LEU A 45 13.54 0.29 3.24
N PHE A 46 12.84 -0.83 3.36
CA PHE A 46 13.47 -2.14 3.26
C PHE A 46 13.76 -2.43 1.78
N LYS A 47 12.70 -2.54 0.97
CA LYS A 47 12.80 -3.01 -0.41
C LYS A 47 11.62 -2.53 -1.26
N THR A 48 11.87 -2.48 -2.56
CA THR A 48 10.89 -2.15 -3.60
C THR A 48 10.75 -3.34 -4.55
N TRP A 49 9.52 -3.71 -4.87
CA TRP A 49 9.20 -4.70 -5.89
C TRP A 49 8.43 -4.05 -7.03
N LYS A 50 8.62 -4.57 -8.24
CA LYS A 50 7.76 -4.23 -9.37
C LYS A 50 6.43 -4.96 -9.25
N VAL A 51 5.32 -4.23 -9.36
CA VAL A 51 3.98 -4.79 -9.51
C VAL A 51 3.89 -5.40 -10.90
N ALA A 52 3.66 -6.72 -10.97
CA ALA A 52 3.67 -7.49 -12.20
C ALA A 52 2.47 -7.17 -13.09
N ALA A 53 1.28 -7.02 -12.51
CA ALA A 53 0.09 -6.57 -13.22
C ALA A 53 -0.83 -5.77 -12.31
N MET A 54 -1.47 -4.76 -12.90
CA MET A 54 -2.43 -3.88 -12.25
C MET A 54 -3.36 -3.30 -13.32
N SER A 55 -4.66 -3.34 -13.08
CA SER A 55 -5.65 -2.83 -14.03
C SER A 55 -5.99 -1.35 -13.79
N GLY A 56 -6.47 -0.70 -14.86
CA GLY A 56 -6.97 0.67 -14.81
C GLY A 56 -5.92 1.72 -15.15
N LYS A 57 -6.29 2.99 -14.95
CA LYS A 57 -5.45 4.17 -15.21
C LYS A 57 -5.16 4.92 -13.90
N LEU A 58 -4.55 6.10 -13.97
CA LEU A 58 -4.43 6.98 -12.82
C LEU A 58 -5.82 7.52 -12.42
N GLY A 59 -6.14 7.40 -11.14
CA GLY A 59 -7.43 7.70 -10.54
C GLY A 59 -7.92 6.61 -9.58
N PRO A 60 -8.81 6.95 -8.63
CA PRO A 60 -9.41 5.99 -7.70
C PRO A 60 -10.36 5.02 -8.41
N LYS A 61 -10.58 3.87 -7.76
CA LYS A 61 -11.65 2.92 -8.06
C LYS A 61 -12.97 3.48 -7.57
N LEU A 62 -14.02 3.43 -8.40
CA LEU A 62 -15.33 4.00 -8.10
C LEU A 62 -16.43 2.96 -7.94
N ALA A 63 -16.35 1.83 -8.66
CA ALA A 63 -17.42 0.83 -8.67
C ALA A 63 -16.91 -0.60 -8.85
N GLU A 64 -17.70 -1.58 -8.43
CA GLU A 64 -17.48 -2.99 -8.76
C GLU A 64 -17.42 -3.17 -10.30
N GLY A 65 -16.47 -3.99 -10.78
CA GLY A 65 -16.31 -4.23 -12.22
C GLY A 65 -15.69 -3.11 -13.06
N ASP A 66 -15.31 -1.95 -12.50
CA ASP A 66 -14.67 -0.86 -13.25
C ASP A 66 -13.21 -1.12 -13.70
N LEU A 67 -12.67 -2.31 -13.38
CA LEU A 67 -11.30 -2.74 -13.67
C LEU A 67 -10.23 -1.74 -13.22
N GLN A 68 -10.49 -1.00 -12.13
CA GLN A 68 -9.62 0.07 -11.64
C GLN A 68 -8.98 -0.31 -10.31
N ALA A 69 -7.65 -0.28 -10.23
CA ALA A 69 -6.96 -0.33 -8.95
C ALA A 69 -7.20 0.98 -8.16
N PRO A 70 -7.49 0.91 -6.85
CA PRO A 70 -7.87 2.06 -6.07
C PRO A 70 -6.68 2.98 -5.75
N GLU A 71 -6.97 4.16 -5.21
CA GLU A 71 -6.00 5.12 -4.68
C GLU A 71 -6.49 5.59 -3.31
N GLY A 72 -5.61 5.76 -2.33
CA GLY A 72 -6.00 6.14 -0.97
C GLY A 72 -5.22 5.45 0.14
N PHE A 73 -5.79 5.46 1.33
CA PHE A 73 -5.17 4.96 2.57
C PHE A 73 -5.99 3.78 3.11
N TYR A 74 -5.36 2.62 3.25
CA TYR A 74 -6.04 1.41 3.71
C TYR A 74 -5.25 0.69 4.80
N TYR A 75 -5.91 -0.29 5.41
CA TYR A 75 -5.41 -1.03 6.57
C TYR A 75 -5.64 -2.52 6.38
N VAL A 76 -4.63 -3.31 6.75
CA VAL A 76 -4.68 -4.77 6.65
C VAL A 76 -4.43 -5.36 8.03
N ALA A 77 -5.47 -5.96 8.59
CA ALA A 77 -5.41 -6.73 9.81
C ALA A 77 -5.12 -8.21 9.53
N LYS A 78 -4.80 -8.98 10.58
CA LYS A 78 -4.53 -10.42 10.49
C LYS A 78 -5.63 -11.21 9.78
N SER A 79 -6.90 -10.86 9.98
CA SER A 79 -8.05 -11.52 9.32
C SER A 79 -8.11 -11.32 7.81
N GLN A 80 -7.40 -10.34 7.26
CA GLN A 80 -7.34 -10.05 5.82
C GLN A 80 -6.21 -10.81 5.12
N MET A 81 -5.33 -11.48 5.86
CA MET A 81 -4.28 -12.34 5.32
C MET A 81 -4.89 -13.64 4.79
N LYS A 82 -4.56 -14.02 3.56
CA LYS A 82 -5.10 -15.17 2.82
C LYS A 82 -3.98 -16.12 2.40
N PRO A 83 -3.53 -17.02 3.30
CA PRO A 83 -2.48 -17.99 2.98
C PRO A 83 -2.95 -19.06 1.99
N ASP A 84 -4.26 -19.33 1.94
CA ASP A 84 -4.95 -20.31 1.11
C ASP A 84 -5.41 -19.74 -0.26
N SER A 85 -4.86 -18.59 -0.66
CA SER A 85 -5.22 -17.95 -1.93
C SER A 85 -4.92 -18.84 -3.14
N LYS A 86 -5.89 -18.96 -4.04
CA LYS A 86 -5.73 -19.64 -5.34
C LYS A 86 -4.70 -18.96 -6.27
N PHE A 87 -4.26 -17.74 -5.95
CA PHE A 87 -3.26 -16.98 -6.69
C PHE A 87 -1.89 -16.94 -6.00
N HIS A 88 -1.59 -17.93 -5.15
CA HIS A 88 -0.34 -18.04 -4.36
C HIS A 88 -0.11 -16.90 -3.38
N LEU A 89 -0.61 -17.06 -2.14
CA LEU A 89 -0.61 -16.07 -1.06
C LEU A 89 -1.32 -14.76 -1.46
N ALA A 90 -2.11 -14.20 -0.55
CA ALA A 90 -2.70 -12.90 -0.79
C ALA A 90 -3.04 -12.17 0.50
N PHE A 91 -3.32 -10.89 0.42
CA PHE A 91 -4.04 -10.18 1.46
C PHE A 91 -4.97 -9.14 0.87
N ASN A 92 -6.13 -8.96 1.49
CA ASN A 92 -7.10 -7.95 1.10
C ASN A 92 -6.69 -6.60 1.67
N ILE A 93 -6.59 -5.56 0.84
CA ILE A 93 -6.12 -4.24 1.29
C ILE A 93 -7.15 -3.50 2.15
N GLY A 94 -8.43 -3.92 2.15
CA GLY A 94 -9.49 -3.27 2.91
C GLY A 94 -10.25 -2.19 2.13
N TYR A 95 -10.31 -2.28 0.80
CA TYR A 95 -11.21 -1.47 -0.03
C TYR A 95 -12.64 -2.03 0.03
N PRO A 96 -13.68 -1.18 0.07
CA PRO A 96 -13.63 0.29 0.18
C PRO A 96 -13.31 0.73 1.62
N ASN A 97 -12.57 1.82 1.80
CA ASN A 97 -12.35 2.45 3.10
C ASN A 97 -13.49 3.43 3.45
N SER A 98 -13.33 4.22 4.53
CA SER A 98 -14.33 5.22 4.94
C SER A 98 -14.52 6.36 3.93
N TYR A 99 -13.44 6.80 3.28
CA TYR A 99 -13.49 7.83 2.23
C TYR A 99 -14.26 7.33 1.01
N ASP A 100 -13.97 6.10 0.55
CA ASP A 100 -14.62 5.48 -0.59
C ASP A 100 -16.13 5.38 -0.36
N ARG A 101 -16.53 4.85 0.80
CA ARG A 101 -17.95 4.74 1.19
C ARG A 101 -18.65 6.10 1.28
N ALA A 102 -17.97 7.13 1.78
CA ALA A 102 -18.55 8.48 1.87
C ALA A 102 -18.79 9.15 0.50
N HIS A 103 -18.10 8.68 -0.54
CA HIS A 103 -18.33 9.07 -1.93
C HIS A 103 -19.24 8.10 -2.69
N ALA A 104 -19.88 7.16 -1.98
CA ALA A 104 -20.68 6.09 -2.56
C ALA A 104 -19.90 5.21 -3.56
N TYR A 105 -18.57 5.14 -3.42
CA TYR A 105 -17.77 4.19 -4.17
C TYR A 105 -18.01 2.78 -3.62
N ASN A 106 -18.07 1.81 -4.53
CA ASN A 106 -18.38 0.43 -4.18
C ASN A 106 -17.45 -0.56 -4.87
N GLY A 107 -17.62 -1.81 -4.45
CA GLY A 107 -16.87 -2.95 -4.92
C GLY A 107 -16.13 -3.63 -3.79
N SER A 108 -15.29 -4.61 -4.12
CA SER A 108 -14.72 -5.50 -3.11
C SER A 108 -13.44 -6.17 -3.58
N PHE A 109 -12.81 -6.93 -2.67
CA PHE A 109 -11.71 -7.86 -2.95
C PHE A 109 -10.52 -7.26 -3.71
N ILE A 110 -10.09 -6.06 -3.35
CA ILE A 110 -8.80 -5.55 -3.84
C ILE A 110 -7.67 -6.24 -3.06
N MET A 111 -6.94 -7.09 -3.77
CA MET A 111 -5.88 -7.92 -3.18
C MET A 111 -4.49 -7.46 -3.62
N VAL A 112 -3.50 -7.75 -2.78
CA VAL A 112 -2.11 -7.94 -3.23
C VAL A 112 -1.85 -9.45 -3.22
N HIS A 113 -1.43 -10.03 -4.35
CA HIS A 113 -1.32 -11.49 -4.50
C HIS A 113 -0.25 -11.91 -5.52
N GLY A 114 0.07 -13.21 -5.60
CA GLY A 114 1.00 -13.79 -6.59
C GLY A 114 0.38 -14.04 -7.98
N ASN A 115 0.94 -15.00 -8.72
CA ASN A 115 0.47 -15.49 -10.02
C ASN A 115 0.44 -14.45 -11.17
N ARG A 116 1.06 -13.26 -11.01
CA ARG A 116 1.31 -12.24 -12.07
C ARG A 116 0.11 -11.75 -12.92
N VAL A 117 -1.10 -12.26 -12.74
CA VAL A 117 -2.31 -11.93 -13.50
C VAL A 117 -3.23 -11.08 -12.63
N SER A 118 -3.83 -10.00 -13.17
CA SER A 118 -4.73 -9.13 -12.40
C SER A 118 -5.92 -8.63 -13.21
N ALA A 119 -7.09 -8.55 -12.57
CA ALA A 119 -8.30 -7.89 -13.06
C ALA A 119 -8.79 -6.79 -12.08
N GLY A 120 -7.87 -6.00 -11.53
CA GLY A 120 -8.16 -4.90 -10.58
C GLY A 120 -7.36 -4.94 -9.27
N CYS A 121 -6.58 -6.01 -9.05
CA CYS A 121 -5.69 -6.21 -7.91
C CYS A 121 -4.26 -5.75 -8.20
N PHE A 122 -3.38 -5.83 -7.19
CA PHE A 122 -1.93 -5.67 -7.35
C PHE A 122 -1.28 -7.04 -7.41
N ALA A 123 -1.09 -7.56 -8.62
CA ALA A 123 -0.43 -8.85 -8.79
C ALA A 123 1.09 -8.68 -8.73
N MET A 124 1.73 -9.52 -7.94
CA MET A 124 3.17 -9.67 -7.78
C MET A 124 3.63 -10.97 -8.44
N THR A 125 4.94 -11.17 -8.53
CA THR A 125 5.49 -12.50 -8.80
C THR A 125 5.41 -13.37 -7.56
N ASP A 126 5.39 -14.70 -7.72
CA ASP A 126 5.35 -15.63 -6.58
C ASP A 126 6.50 -15.41 -5.58
N PRO A 127 7.77 -15.26 -6.02
CA PRO A 127 8.85 -14.93 -5.08
C PRO A 127 8.66 -13.56 -4.42
N GLY A 128 8.04 -12.60 -5.12
CA GLY A 128 7.78 -11.26 -4.59
C GLY A 128 6.72 -11.29 -3.48
N ILE A 129 5.59 -11.96 -3.72
CA ILE A 129 4.52 -12.05 -2.72
C ILE A 129 4.94 -12.90 -1.53
N GLU A 130 5.78 -13.92 -1.70
CA GLU A 130 6.32 -14.70 -0.58
C GLU A 130 7.10 -13.84 0.42
N GLU A 131 8.00 -12.97 -0.06
CA GLU A 131 8.75 -12.04 0.79
C GLU A 131 7.80 -11.03 1.44
N ILE A 132 6.95 -10.37 0.65
CA ILE A 132 5.99 -9.35 1.11
C ILE A 132 5.06 -9.94 2.19
N TYR A 133 4.44 -11.08 1.89
CA TYR A 133 3.51 -11.77 2.77
C TYR A 133 4.21 -12.21 4.05
N THR A 134 5.43 -12.76 3.96
CA THR A 134 6.21 -13.15 5.13
C THR A 134 6.48 -11.97 6.05
N LEU A 135 6.95 -10.84 5.52
CA LEU A 135 7.23 -9.64 6.31
C LEU A 135 5.97 -9.12 7.01
N CYS A 136 4.85 -9.05 6.30
CA CYS A 136 3.57 -8.61 6.86
C CYS A 136 3.04 -9.58 7.92
N CYS A 137 3.04 -10.88 7.63
CA CYS A 137 2.57 -11.90 8.56
C CYS A 137 3.41 -11.93 9.84
N GLN A 138 4.73 -11.79 9.73
CA GLN A 138 5.63 -11.74 10.89
C GLN A 138 5.39 -10.49 11.73
N ALA A 139 5.20 -9.32 11.12
CA ALA A 139 4.90 -8.10 11.87
C ALA A 139 3.57 -8.20 12.63
N LEU A 140 2.52 -8.74 11.98
CA LEU A 140 1.23 -8.98 12.60
C LEU A 140 1.31 -10.01 13.74
N THR A 141 2.04 -11.10 13.53
CA THR A 141 2.26 -12.13 14.55
C THR A 141 3.05 -11.61 15.74
N ASN A 142 3.98 -10.67 15.50
CA ASN A 142 4.79 -10.01 16.52
C ASN A 142 4.11 -8.80 17.19
N GLY A 143 2.78 -8.69 17.08
CA GLY A 143 1.98 -7.74 17.84
C GLY A 143 1.59 -6.46 17.11
N GLN A 144 2.00 -6.27 15.85
CA GLN A 144 1.43 -5.17 15.06
C GLN A 144 -0.07 -5.47 14.80
N PRO A 145 -1.02 -4.61 15.23
CA PRO A 145 -2.45 -4.94 15.13
C PRO A 145 -2.95 -4.96 13.68
N PHE A 146 -2.39 -4.06 12.86
CA PHE A 146 -2.62 -3.95 11.43
C PHE A 146 -1.43 -3.22 10.79
N PHE A 147 -1.19 -3.45 9.50
CA PHE A 147 -0.28 -2.61 8.73
C PHE A 147 -1.06 -1.66 7.80
N ARG A 148 -0.44 -0.51 7.53
CA ARG A 148 -0.98 0.51 6.64
C ARG A 148 -0.52 0.23 5.21
N ILE A 149 -1.39 0.49 4.25
CA ILE A 149 -1.05 0.50 2.83
C ILE A 149 -1.55 1.78 2.19
N HIS A 150 -0.64 2.56 1.63
CA HIS A 150 -0.98 3.77 0.88
C HIS A 150 -0.83 3.50 -0.60
N VAL A 151 -1.84 3.82 -1.39
CA VAL A 151 -1.83 3.67 -2.84
C VAL A 151 -1.92 5.04 -3.48
N PHE A 152 -0.87 5.41 -4.21
CA PHE A 152 -0.74 6.72 -4.84
C PHE A 152 -0.75 6.60 -6.37
N PRO A 153 -1.26 7.63 -7.07
CA PRO A 153 -1.22 7.66 -8.54
C PRO A 153 0.23 7.62 -9.05
N PHE A 154 1.14 8.34 -8.39
CA PHE A 154 2.55 8.49 -8.75
C PHE A 154 3.33 8.98 -7.53
N ARG A 155 4.66 9.05 -7.63
CA ARG A 155 5.50 9.72 -6.62
C ARG A 155 5.15 11.20 -6.60
N MET A 156 4.55 11.68 -5.50
CA MET A 156 3.82 12.96 -5.46
C MET A 156 4.73 14.19 -5.34
N SER A 157 5.79 14.25 -6.15
CA SER A 157 6.68 15.42 -6.24
C SER A 157 5.93 16.65 -6.74
N ALA A 158 6.40 17.84 -6.36
CA ALA A 158 5.80 19.10 -6.80
C ALA A 158 5.71 19.20 -8.33
N THR A 159 6.79 18.81 -9.04
CA THR A 159 6.85 18.78 -10.50
C THR A 159 5.78 17.86 -11.08
N ARG A 160 5.67 16.62 -10.58
CA ARG A 160 4.71 15.65 -11.11
C ARG A 160 3.26 16.07 -10.84
N MET A 161 2.99 16.66 -9.67
CA MET A 161 1.68 17.23 -9.31
C MET A 161 1.31 18.39 -10.24
N ASN A 162 2.25 19.29 -10.57
CA ASN A 162 2.02 20.39 -11.50
C ASN A 162 1.69 19.89 -12.91
N HIS A 163 2.36 18.83 -13.38
CA HIS A 163 2.03 18.22 -14.68
C HIS A 163 0.62 17.62 -14.69
N ALA A 164 0.11 17.20 -13.53
CA ALA A 164 -1.21 16.62 -13.37
C ALA A 164 -2.32 17.65 -13.07
N LYS A 165 -2.02 18.96 -13.08
CA LYS A 165 -2.94 20.02 -12.62
C LYS A 165 -4.31 20.08 -13.32
N ARG A 166 -4.35 19.67 -14.60
CA ARG A 166 -5.58 19.66 -15.40
C ARG A 166 -6.32 18.32 -15.34
N HIS A 167 -5.80 17.34 -14.61
CA HIS A 167 -6.43 16.04 -14.49
C HIS A 167 -7.69 16.13 -13.63
N ARG A 168 -8.74 15.38 -13.99
CA ARG A 168 -10.03 15.40 -13.26
C ARG A 168 -9.89 15.03 -11.78
N TRP A 169 -8.89 14.23 -11.43
CA TRP A 169 -8.60 13.80 -10.05
C TRP A 169 -7.61 14.70 -9.31
N HIS A 170 -7.22 15.84 -9.88
CA HIS A 170 -6.21 16.70 -9.27
C HIS A 170 -6.58 17.15 -7.85
N ALA A 171 -7.84 17.54 -7.61
CA ALA A 171 -8.30 17.92 -6.26
C ALA A 171 -8.18 16.78 -5.24
N PHE A 172 -8.52 15.56 -5.65
CA PHE A 172 -8.35 14.36 -4.83
C PHE A 172 -6.86 14.07 -4.55
N TRP A 173 -6.02 14.17 -5.58
CA TRP A 173 -4.58 13.97 -5.44
C TRP A 173 -3.92 15.03 -4.57
N THR A 174 -4.39 16.28 -4.58
CA THR A 174 -3.91 17.29 -3.64
C THR A 174 -4.17 16.86 -2.19
N ASN A 175 -5.32 16.25 -1.90
CA ASN A 175 -5.60 15.72 -0.56
C ASN A 175 -4.79 14.45 -0.23
N LEU A 176 -4.54 13.56 -1.20
CA LEU A 176 -3.61 12.44 -1.00
C LEU A 176 -2.19 12.92 -0.70
N LYS A 177 -1.76 14.03 -1.32
CA LYS A 177 -0.43 14.61 -1.15
C LYS A 177 -0.15 15.00 0.29
N GLU A 178 -1.15 15.51 1.02
CA GLU A 178 -1.01 15.87 2.44
C GLU A 178 -0.54 14.67 3.28
N GLY A 179 -1.12 13.47 3.07
CA GLY A 179 -0.71 12.25 3.74
C GLY A 179 0.61 11.66 3.22
N TYR A 180 0.92 11.87 1.93
CA TYR A 180 2.22 11.54 1.35
C TYR A 180 3.33 12.35 2.00
N ASP A 181 3.18 13.68 2.06
CA ASP A 181 4.16 14.62 2.61
C ASP A 181 4.36 14.39 4.11
N TRP A 182 3.29 14.09 4.87
CA TRP A 182 3.39 13.73 6.29
C TRP A 182 4.37 12.58 6.50
N PHE A 183 4.26 11.51 5.71
CA PHE A 183 5.16 10.38 5.82
C PHE A 183 6.58 10.77 5.37
N GLU A 184 6.72 11.57 4.32
CA GLU A 184 8.04 12.00 3.85
C GLU A 184 8.80 12.81 4.89
N GLU A 185 8.12 13.69 5.63
CA GLU A 185 8.72 14.51 6.69
C GLU A 185 8.95 13.69 7.97
N LYS A 186 7.92 13.02 8.47
CA LYS A 186 7.96 12.40 9.81
C LYS A 186 8.50 10.98 9.82
N LYS A 187 8.62 10.33 8.65
CA LYS A 187 8.97 8.91 8.47
C LYS A 187 8.16 7.97 9.37
N THR A 188 6.91 8.34 9.63
CA THR A 188 5.94 7.57 10.42
C THR A 188 4.57 7.78 9.75
N PRO A 189 3.85 6.70 9.40
CA PRO A 189 2.62 6.84 8.65
C PRO A 189 1.53 7.46 9.53
N PRO A 190 0.77 8.46 9.03
CA PRO A 190 -0.26 9.13 9.80
C PRO A 190 -1.41 8.19 10.17
N ASN A 191 -2.18 8.58 11.18
CA ASN A 191 -3.56 8.13 11.32
C ASN A 191 -4.43 8.93 10.35
N VAL A 192 -5.36 8.22 9.69
CA VAL A 192 -6.21 8.82 8.66
C VAL A 192 -7.64 8.82 9.18
N ALA A 193 -8.25 10.00 9.19
CA ALA A 193 -9.66 10.21 9.51
C ALA A 193 -10.38 10.83 8.30
N LEU A 194 -11.70 10.89 8.38
CA LEU A 194 -12.53 11.55 7.38
C LEU A 194 -13.24 12.75 8.03
N LYS A 195 -13.17 13.92 7.39
CA LYS A 195 -14.00 15.10 7.73
C LYS A 195 -14.50 15.70 6.44
N GLU A 196 -15.81 15.98 6.35
CA GLU A 196 -16.42 16.62 5.17
C GLU A 196 -16.05 15.93 3.84
N LYS A 197 -16.06 14.59 3.84
CA LYS A 197 -15.64 13.75 2.70
C LYS A 197 -14.19 13.99 2.22
N ARG A 198 -13.30 14.47 3.09
CA ARG A 198 -11.86 14.62 2.82
C ARG A 198 -11.03 13.85 3.83
N TYR A 199 -9.89 13.34 3.40
CA TYR A 199 -8.91 12.78 4.33
C TYR A 199 -8.35 13.89 5.22
N VAL A 200 -8.21 13.57 6.50
CA VAL A 200 -7.52 14.38 7.51
C VAL A 200 -6.49 13.51 8.20
N PHE A 201 -5.29 14.04 8.39
CA PHE A 201 -4.13 13.33 8.91
C PHE A 201 -3.81 13.77 10.34
N ARG A 202 -3.49 12.81 11.21
CA ARG A 202 -3.17 13.02 12.64
C ARG A 202 -1.99 12.16 13.08
#